data_AF-B0XH64-F1
#
_entry.id   AF-B0XH64-F1
#
_cell.length_a   1.000
_cell.length_b   1.000
_cell.length_c   1.000
_cell.angle_alpha   90.00
_cell.angle_beta   90.00
_cell.angle_gamma   90.00
#
_symmetry.space_group_name_H-M   'P 1'
#
loop_
_entity.id
_entity.type
_entity.pdbx_description
1 polymer ?
#
loop_
_entity_poly.entity_id
_entity_poly.type
_entity_poly.pdbx_seq_one_letter_code
_entity_poly.pdbx_strand_id
1 'polypeptide(L)'
;MGCKQCNKKICDSDRIVCRGFCESAFHMICVKVDVPALDVMGMHPNNFFWMCDECRGGRHFRANRAIKLPFQTFAAFTFTFPF
;
A
#
# COMPACT_ATOMS: atom_id res chain seq x y z
N MET A 1 -2.00 10.01 -18.43
CA MET A 1 -2.41 8.69 -17.87
C MET A 1 -3.93 8.68 -17.73
N GLY A 2 -4.59 7.60 -18.13
CA GLY A 2 -6.06 7.48 -18.13
C GLY A 2 -6.57 6.62 -16.97
N CYS A 3 -7.83 6.84 -16.57
CA CYS A 3 -8.50 6.04 -15.56
C CYS A 3 -8.87 4.67 -16.12
N LYS A 4 -8.47 3.59 -15.44
CA LYS A 4 -8.78 2.23 -15.90
C LYS A 4 -10.30 1.94 -15.98
N GLN A 5 -11.11 2.59 -15.14
CA GLN A 5 -12.56 2.37 -15.08
C GLN A 5 -13.32 3.07 -16.20
N CYS A 6 -13.00 4.34 -16.50
CA CYS A 6 -13.77 5.15 -17.43
C CYS A 6 -13.01 5.50 -18.72
N ASN A 7 -11.74 5.10 -18.81
CA ASN A 7 -10.80 5.38 -19.91
C ASN A 7 -10.62 6.87 -20.25
N LYS A 8 -11.03 7.78 -19.35
CA LYS A 8 -10.86 9.23 -19.50
C LYS A 8 -9.56 9.70 -18.85
N LYS A 9 -9.07 10.86 -19.30
CA LYS A 9 -7.88 11.51 -18.72
C LYS A 9 -8.12 11.84 -17.24
N ILE A 10 -7.12 11.55 -16.41
CA ILE A 10 -7.14 11.86 -14.98
C ILE A 10 -6.56 13.26 -14.77
N CYS A 11 -7.25 14.08 -13.98
CA CYS A 11 -6.68 15.31 -13.41
C CYS A 11 -5.88 14.95 -12.16
N ASP A 12 -4.73 15.58 -11.95
CA ASP A 12 -3.85 15.28 -10.83
C ASP A 12 -4.50 15.51 -9.45
N SER A 13 -5.53 16.37 -9.38
CA SER A 13 -6.26 16.71 -8.15
C SER A 13 -7.11 15.56 -7.58
N ASP A 14 -7.68 14.70 -8.43
CA ASP A 14 -8.67 13.68 -8.02
C ASP A 14 -8.23 12.25 -8.42
N ARG A 15 -6.93 12.02 -8.31
CA ARG A 15 -6.28 10.76 -8.70
C ARG A 15 -6.03 9.89 -7.48
N ILE A 16 -6.43 8.63 -7.56
CA ILE A 16 -5.99 7.58 -6.64
C ILE A 16 -5.29 6.45 -7.38
N VAL A 17 -4.25 5.89 -6.78
CA VAL A 17 -3.45 4.81 -7.37
C VAL A 17 -3.63 3.55 -6.53
N CYS A 18 -3.95 2.44 -7.18
CA CYS A 18 -3.99 1.15 -6.52
C CYS A 18 -2.59 0.75 -6.07
N ARG A 19 -2.40 0.46 -4.78
CA ARG A 19 -1.14 -0.07 -4.22
C ARG A 19 -1.04 -1.60 -4.30
N GLY A 20 -1.99 -2.25 -4.99
CA GLY A 20 -1.94 -3.67 -5.33
C GLY A 20 -1.02 -3.96 -6.52
N PHE A 21 -1.21 -5.14 -7.13
CA PHE A 21 -0.38 -5.57 -8.27
C PHE A 21 -0.65 -4.78 -9.56
N CYS A 22 -1.85 -4.21 -9.72
CA CYS A 22 -2.24 -3.56 -10.97
C CYS A 22 -1.66 -2.15 -11.18
N GLU A 23 -1.20 -1.49 -10.10
CA GLU A 23 -0.63 -0.13 -10.08
C GLU A 23 -1.41 0.92 -10.90
N SER A 24 -2.69 0.65 -11.14
CA SER A 24 -3.50 1.43 -12.05
C SER A 24 -4.02 2.70 -11.36
N ALA A 25 -4.12 3.78 -12.13
CA ALA A 25 -4.68 5.03 -11.66
C ALA A 25 -6.18 5.10 -11.95
N PHE A 26 -6.94 5.67 -11.01
CA PHE A 26 -8.38 5.82 -11.08
C PHE A 26 -8.78 7.23 -10.65
N HIS A 27 -9.92 7.70 -11.15
CA HIS A 27 -10.58 8.86 -10.55
C HIS A 27 -11.22 8.44 -9.24
N MET A 28 -11.09 9.27 -8.21
CA MET A 28 -11.76 9.04 -6.92
C MET A 28 -13.27 8.83 -7.08
N ILE A 29 -13.91 9.61 -7.96
CA ILE A 29 -15.34 9.51 -8.26
C ILE A 29 -15.69 8.16 -8.91
N CYS A 30 -14.85 7.67 -9.82
CA CYS A 30 -15.10 6.40 -10.52
C CYS A 30 -15.07 5.19 -9.58
N VAL A 31 -14.30 5.29 -8.49
CA VAL A 31 -14.17 4.23 -7.48
C VAL A 31 -14.87 4.57 -6.16
N LYS A 32 -15.67 5.65 -6.12
CA LYS A 32 -16.43 6.11 -4.95
C LYS A 32 -15.57 6.23 -3.69
N VAL A 33 -14.36 6.78 -3.82
CA VAL A 33 -13.49 7.06 -2.68
C VAL A 33 -13.85 8.42 -2.10
N ASP A 34 -14.23 8.41 -0.82
CA ASP A 34 -14.54 9.62 -0.07
C ASP A 34 -13.27 10.43 0.23
N VAL A 35 -13.38 11.76 0.13
CA VAL A 35 -12.32 12.72 0.51
C VAL A 35 -11.78 12.46 1.92
N PRO A 36 -12.60 12.23 2.98
CA PRO A 36 -12.07 11.91 4.31
C PRO A 36 -11.23 10.63 4.36
N ALA A 37 -11.53 9.63 3.53
CA ALA A 37 -10.72 8.42 3.48
C ALA A 37 -9.32 8.70 2.92
N LEU A 38 -9.20 9.62 1.96
CA LEU A 38 -7.92 10.07 1.42
C LEU A 38 -7.11 10.89 2.42
N ASP A 39 -7.77 11.73 3.20
CA ASP A 39 -7.10 12.50 4.25
C ASP A 39 -6.44 11.57 5.27
N VAL A 40 -7.16 10.54 5.73
CA VAL A 40 -6.62 9.51 6.64
C VAL A 40 -5.46 8.73 6.01
N MET A 41 -5.56 8.39 4.71
CA MET A 41 -4.46 7.74 3.99
C MET A 41 -3.24 8.66 3.85
N GLY A 42 -3.46 9.97 3.68
CA GLY A 42 -2.42 10.99 3.63
C GLY A 42 -1.73 11.20 4.98
N MET A 43 -2.48 11.13 6.09
CA MET A 43 -1.93 11.21 7.45
C MET A 43 -1.05 10.00 7.80
N HIS A 44 -1.33 8.83 7.21
CA HIS A 44 -0.67 7.58 7.54
C HIS A 44 -0.25 6.78 6.29
N PRO A 45 0.67 7.31 5.46
CA PRO A 45 0.99 6.76 4.14
C PRO A 45 1.66 5.38 4.17
N ASN A 46 2.22 4.99 5.32
CA ASN A 46 2.87 3.68 5.50
C ASN A 46 1.92 2.61 6.05
N ASN A 47 0.81 3.02 6.66
CA ASN A 47 -0.10 2.12 7.37
C ASN A 47 -1.40 1.90 6.59
N PHE A 48 -1.86 2.91 5.84
CA PHE A 48 -3.08 2.86 5.07
C PHE A 48 -2.80 3.09 3.60
N PHE A 49 -3.30 2.18 2.76
CA PHE A 49 -3.18 2.27 1.32
C PHE A 49 -4.48 1.80 0.67
N TRP A 50 -4.81 2.40 -0.47
CA TRP A 50 -5.99 2.03 -1.24
C TRP A 50 -5.69 0.91 -2.24
N MET A 51 -6.64 -0.01 -2.38
CA MET A 51 -6.61 -1.08 -3.38
C MET A 51 -7.94 -1.12 -4.12
N CYS A 52 -7.90 -1.35 -5.44
CA CYS A 52 -9.10 -1.58 -6.22
C CYS A 52 -9.71 -2.96 -5.90
N ASP A 53 -11.01 -3.12 -6.15
CA ASP A 53 -11.75 -4.35 -5.84
C ASP A 53 -11.18 -5.59 -6.53
N GLU A 54 -10.67 -5.44 -7.76
CA GLU A 54 -9.97 -6.52 -8.47
C GLU A 54 -8.74 -7.03 -7.70
N CYS A 55 -7.96 -6.12 -7.12
CA CYS A 55 -6.78 -6.46 -6.33
C CYS A 55 -7.14 -6.90 -4.91
N ARG A 56 -8.29 -6.48 -4.38
CA ARG A 56 -8.81 -6.93 -3.07
C ARG A 56 -9.32 -8.37 -3.13
N GLY A 57 -9.94 -8.76 -4.25
CA GLY A 57 -10.45 -10.12 -4.47
C GLY A 57 -9.37 -11.12 -4.90
N GLY A 58 -8.34 -10.67 -5.60
CA GLY A 58 -7.18 -11.49 -5.94
C GLY A 58 -6.24 -11.65 -4.75
N ARG A 59 -5.74 -12.87 -4.49
CA ARG A 59 -4.71 -13.17 -3.47
C ARG A 59 -3.32 -12.55 -3.77
N HIS A 60 -3.27 -11.41 -4.46
CA HIS A 60 -2.08 -10.72 -4.91
C HIS A 60 -1.91 -9.40 -4.16
N PHE A 61 -1.73 -9.51 -2.85
CA PHE A 61 -1.35 -8.42 -2.00
C PHE A 61 0.16 -8.17 -2.14
N ARG A 62 0.55 -6.99 -2.64
CA ARG A 62 1.95 -6.54 -2.50
C ARG A 62 2.14 -6.13 -1.05
N ALA A 63 2.59 -7.07 -0.23
CA ALA A 63 3.01 -6.78 1.13
C ALA A 63 4.06 -5.66 1.09
N ASN A 64 3.79 -4.61 1.87
CA ASN A 64 4.62 -3.43 1.97
C ASN A 64 6.06 -3.88 2.30
N ARG A 65 6.98 -3.79 1.33
CA ARG A 65 8.39 -4.14 1.49
C ARG A 65 9.11 -3.00 2.23
N ALA A 66 8.62 -2.65 3.41
CA ALA A 66 9.08 -1.49 4.18
C ALA A 66 9.03 -1.68 5.70
N ILE A 67 8.93 -2.92 6.19
CA ILE A 67 9.42 -3.22 7.54
C ILE A 67 10.67 -4.08 7.36
N LYS A 68 11.81 -3.43 7.12
CA LYS A 68 13.08 -3.96 7.64
C LYS A 68 12.91 -3.92 9.16
N LEU A 69 12.28 -4.94 9.73
CA LEU A 69 12.60 -5.30 11.10
C LEU A 69 14.12 -5.50 11.08
N PRO A 70 14.91 -4.80 11.92
CA PRO A 70 16.27 -5.23 12.15
C PRO A 70 16.15 -6.63 12.74
N PHE A 71 16.33 -7.61 11.87
CA PHE A 71 16.69 -8.97 12.19
C PHE A 71 18.03 -8.89 12.92
N GLN A 72 18.00 -8.51 14.20
CA GLN A 72 19.07 -8.81 15.13
C GLN A 72 18.89 -10.27 15.52
N THR A 73 19.27 -11.10 14.56
CA THR A 73 19.74 -12.44 14.82
C THR A 73 20.91 -12.41 15.79
N PHE A 74 20.80 -13.31 16.77
CA PHE A 74 21.90 -14.01 17.42
C PHE A 74 23.01 -13.15 18.02
N ALA A 75 22.90 -12.90 19.32
CA ALA A 75 24.03 -13.17 20.20
C ALA A 75 23.62 -14.35 21.11
N ALA A 76 23.60 -15.55 20.53
CA ALA A 76 23.85 -16.75 21.31
C ALA A 76 25.31 -16.62 21.77
N PHE A 77 25.52 -16.05 22.95
CA PHE A 77 26.80 -16.11 23.63
C PHE A 77 27.01 -17.57 24.05
N THR A 78 27.72 -18.29 23.20
CA THR A 78 28.37 -19.54 23.57
C THR A 78 29.45 -19.25 24.60
N PHE A 79 29.36 -19.96 25.73
CA PHE A 79 30.43 -20.47 26.58
C PHE A 79 31.41 -19.49 27.23
N THR A 80 31.47 -19.51 28.57
CA THR A 80 32.54 -20.21 29.32
C THR A 80 32.19 -20.33 30.81
N PHE A 81 32.22 -21.56 31.34
CA PHE A 81 32.52 -21.90 32.75
C PHE A 81 33.78 -21.15 33.24
N PRO A 82 34.02 -20.88 34.55
CA PRO A 82 33.93 -21.87 35.64
C PRO A 82 33.51 -21.35 37.02
N PHE A 83 33.00 -22.23 37.89
CA PHE A 83 33.49 -22.48 39.26
C PHE A 83 32.70 -23.62 39.91
#